data_AF-A0A165XAS4-F1
#
_entry.id   AF-A0A165XAS4-F1
#
_cell.length_a   1.000
_cell.length_b   1.000
_cell.length_c   1.000
_cell.angle_alpha   90.00
_cell.angle_beta   90.00
_cell.angle_gamma   90.00
#
_symmetry.space_group_name_H-M   'P 1'
#
loop_
_entity.id
_entity.type
_entity.pdbx_description
1 polymer ?
#
loop_
_entity_poly.entity_id
_entity_poly.type
_entity_poly.pdbx_seq_one_letter_code
_entity_poly.pdbx_strand_id
1 'polypeptide(L)'
;MAHDPLPVSSEPPRPLEVVRSGYVSFKKDAFASWLWRAKYLVLRDQNLTIHKNEKAPAQITVPLDELRKLERTERKPHGLLIEANGKRYFLNLKSDAELFDWQDDIYNRSPLSGVSNPTDFVHHTHVGIDNSSSGFSGLPENWSEHLNRPIPAR
;
A
#
# COMPACT_ATOMS: atom_id res chain seq x y z
N MET A 1 40.67 -22.41 18.56
CA MET A 1 39.58 -21.58 19.13
C MET A 1 38.49 -21.53 18.08
N ALA A 2 37.41 -22.30 18.30
CA ALA A 2 36.26 -22.34 17.40
C ALA A 2 35.47 -21.05 17.60
N HIS A 3 35.24 -20.30 16.52
CA HIS A 3 34.33 -19.16 16.54
C HIS A 3 32.91 -19.68 16.38
N ASP A 4 32.08 -19.49 17.41
CA ASP A 4 30.64 -19.68 17.34
C ASP A 4 30.04 -18.77 16.24
N PRO A 5 29.14 -19.27 15.37
CA PRO A 5 28.40 -18.41 14.47
C PRO A 5 27.32 -17.63 15.24
N LEU A 6 27.21 -16.33 14.93
CA LEU A 6 26.20 -15.43 15.50
C LEU A 6 24.77 -15.94 15.24
N PRO A 7 23.81 -15.69 16.14
CA PRO A 7 22.42 -16.10 15.96
C PRO A 7 21.79 -15.32 14.80
N VAL A 8 21.29 -16.05 13.79
CA VAL A 8 20.39 -15.49 12.79
C VAL A 8 19.11 -15.06 13.50
N SER A 9 18.86 -13.75 13.59
CA SER A 9 17.61 -13.22 14.15
C SER A 9 16.44 -13.66 13.28
N SER A 10 15.79 -14.75 13.68
CA SER A 10 14.50 -15.21 13.16
C SER A 10 13.38 -14.35 13.74
N GLU A 11 13.37 -13.04 13.46
CA GLU A 11 12.21 -12.21 13.82
C GLU A 11 11.05 -12.63 12.89
N PRO A 12 9.91 -13.10 13.44
CA PRO A 12 8.76 -13.44 12.61
C PRO A 12 8.33 -12.19 11.82
N PRO A 13 7.85 -12.34 10.57
CA PRO A 13 7.38 -11.21 9.79
C PRO A 13 6.36 -10.43 10.62
N ARG A 14 6.65 -9.14 10.85
CA ARG A 14 5.78 -8.27 11.64
C ARG A 14 4.40 -8.31 11.00
N PRO A 15 3.33 -8.58 11.76
CA PRO A 15 1.99 -8.49 11.21
C PRO A 15 1.80 -7.07 10.69
N LEU A 16 1.50 -6.95 9.39
CA LEU A 16 1.24 -5.67 8.72
C LEU A 16 0.26 -4.84 9.58
N GLU A 17 0.72 -3.66 10.00
CA GLU A 17 0.02 -2.82 10.98
C GLU A 17 -1.37 -2.43 10.45
N VAL A 18 -2.37 -2.48 11.34
CA VAL A 18 -3.73 -2.08 11.00
C VAL A 18 -3.84 -0.57 11.17
N VAL A 19 -4.05 0.13 10.06
CA VAL A 19 -4.20 1.59 10.02
C VAL A 19 -5.59 1.98 10.48
N ARG A 20 -6.61 1.29 9.95
CA ARG A 20 -8.01 1.56 10.24
C ARG A 20 -8.83 0.29 10.09
N SER A 21 -9.82 0.13 10.94
CA SER A 21 -10.80 -0.93 10.80
C SER A 21 -12.19 -0.47 11.23
N GLY A 22 -13.24 -1.08 10.67
CA GLY A 22 -14.60 -0.67 11.00
C GLY A 22 -15.68 -1.33 10.16
N TYR A 23 -16.92 -1.26 10.67
CA TYR A 23 -18.09 -1.74 9.95
C TYR A 23 -18.57 -0.72 8.92
N VAL A 24 -18.78 -1.18 7.69
CA VAL A 24 -19.36 -0.40 6.60
C VAL A 24 -20.48 -1.17 5.92
N SER A 25 -21.38 -0.45 5.25
CA SER A 25 -22.30 -1.08 4.31
C SER A 25 -21.60 -1.24 2.97
N PHE A 26 -21.49 -2.48 2.50
CA PHE A 26 -20.67 -2.86 1.34
C PHE A 26 -21.54 -3.49 0.24
N LYS A 27 -21.22 -3.16 -1.01
CA LYS A 27 -21.79 -3.80 -2.20
C LYS A 27 -20.69 -3.98 -3.25
N LYS A 28 -20.56 -5.20 -3.79
CA LYS A 28 -19.67 -5.48 -4.93
C LYS A 28 -20.48 -5.39 -6.22
N ASP A 29 -19.94 -4.72 -7.23
CA ASP A 29 -20.53 -4.73 -8.57
C ASP A 29 -20.27 -6.10 -9.21
N ALA A 30 -21.29 -6.94 -9.21
CA ALA A 30 -21.27 -8.27 -9.79
C ALA A 30 -22.66 -8.59 -10.33
N PHE A 31 -22.72 -9.39 -11.40
CA PHE A 31 -23.93 -9.70 -12.16
C PHE A 31 -25.14 -10.21 -11.33
N ALA A 32 -24.95 -10.64 -10.08
CA ALA A 32 -26.01 -11.10 -9.18
C ALA A 32 -26.12 -10.32 -7.84
N SER A 33 -25.32 -9.28 -7.61
CA SER A 33 -25.24 -8.61 -6.29
C SER A 33 -26.05 -7.32 -6.24
N TRP A 34 -27.38 -7.43 -6.05
CA TRP A 34 -28.23 -6.25 -5.88
C TRP A 34 -28.15 -5.64 -4.46
N LEU A 35 -27.89 -6.46 -3.44
CA LEU A 35 -28.06 -6.08 -2.03
C LEU A 35 -26.78 -5.56 -1.37
N TRP A 36 -26.93 -4.51 -0.57
CA TRP A 36 -25.91 -4.02 0.35
C TRP A 36 -25.84 -4.90 1.60
N ARG A 37 -24.64 -5.14 2.12
CA ARG A 37 -24.40 -5.97 3.32
C ARG A 37 -23.45 -5.28 4.27
N ALA A 38 -23.73 -5.35 5.57
CA ALA A 38 -22.75 -4.96 6.57
C ALA A 38 -21.52 -5.87 6.49
N LYS A 39 -20.33 -5.26 6.41
CA LYS A 39 -19.03 -5.93 6.38
C LYS A 39 -18.07 -5.21 7.30
N TYR A 40 -17.04 -5.91 7.74
CA TYR A 40 -15.95 -5.32 8.50
C TYR A 40 -14.76 -5.11 7.56
N LEU A 41 -14.30 -3.88 7.44
CA LEU A 41 -13.14 -3.50 6.64
C LEU A 41 -11.92 -3.39 7.55
N VAL A 42 -10.77 -3.78 7.00
CA VAL A 42 -9.46 -3.58 7.64
C VAL A 42 -8.51 -3.05 6.59
N LEU A 43 -8.03 -1.83 6.80
CA LEU A 43 -6.99 -1.20 6.00
C LEU A 43 -5.63 -1.43 6.66
N ARG A 44 -4.68 -1.87 5.83
CA ARG A 44 -3.26 -1.98 6.15
C ARG A 44 -2.46 -1.20 5.12
N ASP A 45 -1.14 -1.16 5.29
CA ASP A 45 -0.26 -0.39 4.40
C ASP A 45 -0.33 -0.80 2.93
N GLN A 46 -0.54 -2.09 2.64
CA GLN A 46 -0.50 -2.61 1.27
C GLN A 46 -1.85 -3.14 0.77
N ASN A 47 -2.82 -3.35 1.66
CA ASN A 47 -4.08 -3.97 1.28
C ASN A 47 -5.26 -3.47 2.11
N LEU A 48 -6.43 -3.49 1.47
CA LEU A 48 -7.74 -3.34 2.09
C LEU A 48 -8.44 -4.69 2.07
N THR A 49 -8.76 -5.24 3.24
CA THR A 49 -9.45 -6.53 3.37
C THR A 49 -10.89 -6.34 3.84
N ILE A 50 -11.80 -7.14 3.28
CA ILE A 50 -13.24 -7.14 3.58
C ILE A 50 -13.64 -8.47 4.20
N HIS A 51 -14.23 -8.40 5.38
CA HIS A 51 -14.56 -9.54 6.22
C HIS A 51 -16.08 -9.61 6.47
N LYS A 52 -16.59 -10.82 6.76
CA LYS A 52 -17.98 -11.00 7.19
C LYS A 52 -18.27 -10.27 8.51
N ASN A 53 -17.30 -10.29 9.42
CA ASN A 53 -17.28 -9.61 10.72
C ASN A 53 -15.82 -9.52 11.20
N GLU A 54 -15.58 -8.91 12.35
CA GLU A 54 -14.25 -8.66 12.93
C GLU A 54 -13.38 -9.93 13.13
N LYS A 55 -14.00 -11.07 13.44
CA LYS A 55 -13.29 -12.33 13.71
C LYS A 55 -13.21 -13.26 12.50
N ALA A 56 -13.92 -12.93 11.42
CA ALA A 56 -13.98 -13.77 10.24
C ALA A 56 -12.72 -13.58 9.38
N PRO A 57 -12.28 -14.61 8.63
CA PRO A 57 -11.23 -14.44 7.64
C PRO A 57 -11.64 -13.44 6.55
N ALA A 58 -10.64 -12.89 5.85
CA ALA A 58 -10.86 -12.00 4.72
C ALA A 58 -11.59 -12.76 3.60
N GLN A 59 -12.69 -12.19 3.11
CA GLN A 59 -13.45 -12.71 1.97
C GLN A 59 -12.98 -12.09 0.66
N ILE A 60 -12.51 -10.85 0.73
CA ILE A 60 -11.96 -10.10 -0.39
C ILE A 60 -10.73 -9.38 0.13
N THR A 61 -9.64 -9.46 -0.64
CA THR A 61 -8.43 -8.69 -0.44
C THR A 61 -8.25 -7.81 -1.67
N VAL A 62 -8.09 -6.52 -1.45
CA VAL A 62 -7.81 -5.53 -2.48
C VAL A 62 -6.39 -5.00 -2.24
N PRO A 63 -5.42 -5.38 -3.06
CA PRO A 63 -4.11 -4.75 -3.08
C PRO A 63 -4.23 -3.26 -3.42
N LEU A 64 -3.56 -2.38 -2.68
CA LEU A 64 -3.68 -0.92 -2.86
C LEU A 64 -2.91 -0.41 -4.08
N ASP A 65 -1.89 -1.14 -4.52
CA ASP A 65 -1.16 -0.93 -5.78
C ASP A 65 -2.04 -1.17 -7.02
N GLU A 66 -3.05 -2.05 -6.92
CA GLU A 66 -4.04 -2.29 -7.97
C GLU A 66 -5.18 -1.25 -8.00
N LEU A 67 -5.19 -0.28 -7.07
CA LEU A 67 -6.24 0.73 -6.99
C LEU A 67 -6.15 1.71 -8.16
N ARG A 68 -7.23 1.76 -8.96
CA ARG A 68 -7.34 2.62 -10.14
C ARG A 68 -8.25 3.83 -9.92
N LYS A 69 -9.21 3.71 -9.00
CA LYS A 69 -10.15 4.78 -8.71
C LYS A 69 -10.59 4.76 -7.26
N LEU A 70 -10.61 5.95 -6.66
CA LEU A 70 -11.18 6.20 -5.34
C LEU A 70 -11.95 7.51 -5.40
N GLU A 71 -13.27 7.45 -5.35
CA GLU A 71 -14.10 8.66 -5.47
C GLU A 71 -15.40 8.54 -4.66
N ARG A 72 -15.98 9.70 -4.34
CA ARG A 72 -17.33 9.75 -3.75
C ARG A 72 -18.36 9.28 -4.77
N THR A 73 -19.44 8.66 -4.28
CA THR A 73 -20.56 8.25 -5.12
C THR A 73 -21.89 8.63 -4.49
N GLU A 74 -22.86 9.01 -5.33
CA GLU A 74 -24.20 9.41 -4.91
C GLU A 74 -25.17 8.23 -4.76
N ARG A 75 -24.71 6.98 -4.94
CA ARG A 75 -25.56 5.79 -4.75
C ARG A 75 -26.15 5.68 -3.35
N LYS A 76 -25.47 6.27 -2.36
CA LYS A 76 -25.88 6.36 -0.97
C LYS A 76 -25.29 7.63 -0.33
N PRO A 77 -25.92 8.16 0.75
CA PRO A 77 -25.28 9.16 1.59
C PRO A 77 -23.93 8.64 2.09
N HIS A 78 -22.88 9.46 2.04
CA HIS A 78 -21.54 9.04 2.44
C HIS A 78 -21.05 7.79 1.66
N GLY A 79 -21.34 7.76 0.35
CA GLY A 79 -20.92 6.70 -0.55
C GLY A 79 -19.48 6.88 -1.03
N LEU A 80 -18.70 5.80 -1.03
CA LEU A 80 -17.34 5.74 -1.59
C LEU A 80 -17.24 4.60 -2.60
N LEU A 81 -16.71 4.87 -3.79
CA LEU A 81 -16.40 3.89 -4.82
C LEU A 81 -14.90 3.59 -4.82
N ILE A 82 -14.58 2.30 -4.83
CA ILE A 82 -13.24 1.75 -4.97
C ILE A 82 -13.23 0.91 -6.24
N GLU A 83 -12.36 1.26 -7.20
CA GLU A 83 -12.10 0.44 -8.38
C GLU A 83 -10.68 -0.11 -8.33
N ALA A 84 -10.55 -1.43 -8.31
CA ALA A 84 -9.26 -2.13 -8.28
C ALA A 84 -9.37 -3.43 -9.08
N ASN A 85 -8.34 -3.72 -9.89
CA ASN A 85 -8.27 -4.95 -10.69
C ASN A 85 -9.55 -5.24 -11.51
N GLY A 86 -10.07 -4.20 -12.18
CA GLY A 86 -11.30 -4.27 -12.99
C GLY A 86 -12.58 -4.54 -12.20
N LYS A 87 -12.54 -4.54 -10.86
CA LYS A 87 -13.69 -4.75 -9.98
C LYS A 87 -14.07 -3.44 -9.29
N ARG A 88 -15.37 -3.24 -9.11
CA ARG A 88 -15.93 -2.09 -8.40
C ARG A 88 -16.54 -2.52 -7.07
N TYR A 89 -16.18 -1.79 -6.02
CA TYR A 89 -16.68 -1.97 -4.68
C TYR A 89 -17.28 -0.65 -4.20
N PHE A 90 -18.52 -0.70 -3.73
CA PHE A 90 -19.23 0.43 -3.20
C PHE A 90 -19.31 0.29 -1.68
N LEU A 91 -18.90 1.34 -0.98
CA LEU A 91 -19.00 1.48 0.46
C LEU A 91 -20.02 2.57 0.78
N ASN A 92 -20.67 2.44 1.92
CA ASN A 92 -21.49 3.47 2.54
C ASN A 92 -21.08 3.57 4.01
N LEU A 93 -20.54 4.73 4.36
CA LEU A 93 -20.02 5.07 5.69
C LEU A 93 -21.12 5.70 6.56
N LYS A 94 -20.84 5.91 7.85
CA LYS A 94 -21.86 6.42 8.78
C LYS A 94 -21.98 7.94 8.78
N SER A 95 -20.92 8.64 8.39
CA SER A 95 -20.84 10.11 8.36
C SER A 95 -19.89 10.60 7.27
N ASP A 96 -19.95 11.90 6.94
CA ASP A 96 -18.99 12.53 6.04
C ASP A 96 -17.57 12.48 6.60
N ALA A 97 -17.42 12.67 7.91
CA ALA A 97 -16.12 12.57 8.58
C ALA A 97 -15.49 11.18 8.36
N GLU A 98 -16.24 10.09 8.58
CA GLU A 98 -15.73 8.74 8.29
C GLU A 98 -15.42 8.56 6.80
N LEU A 99 -16.25 9.10 5.89
CA LEU A 99 -15.97 9.01 4.46
C LEU A 99 -14.63 9.64 4.10
N PHE A 100 -14.37 10.86 4.57
CA PHE A 100 -13.14 11.58 4.23
C PHE A 100 -11.92 10.91 4.86
N ASP A 101 -12.03 10.53 6.13
CA ASP A 101 -11.04 9.72 6.82
C ASP A 101 -10.64 8.45 6.04
N TRP A 102 -11.63 7.64 5.63
CA TRP A 102 -11.38 6.42 4.86
C TRP A 102 -10.82 6.74 3.47
N GLN A 103 -11.29 7.81 2.84
CA GLN A 103 -10.80 8.24 1.54
C GLN A 103 -9.32 8.64 1.62
N ASP A 104 -8.95 9.50 2.58
CA ASP A 104 -7.59 10.00 2.76
C ASP A 104 -6.64 8.85 3.11
N ASP A 105 -7.03 7.97 4.04
CA ASP A 105 -6.19 6.85 4.45
C ASP A 105 -5.91 5.86 3.32
N ILE A 106 -6.91 5.58 2.46
CA ILE A 106 -6.75 4.72 1.29
C ILE A 106 -5.96 5.45 0.20
N TYR A 107 -6.27 6.73 -0.05
CA TYR A 107 -5.62 7.52 -1.10
C TYR A 107 -4.12 7.65 -0.87
N ASN A 108 -3.72 8.00 0.36
CA ASN A 108 -2.32 8.16 0.77
C ASN A 108 -1.49 6.87 0.68
N ARG A 109 -2.13 5.71 0.53
CA ARG A 109 -1.46 4.40 0.43
C ARG A 109 -1.60 3.76 -0.96
N SER A 110 -2.18 4.49 -1.90
CA SER A 110 -2.44 4.03 -3.25
C SER A 110 -1.57 4.80 -4.24
N PRO A 111 -1.30 4.26 -5.45
CA PRO A 111 -0.56 4.97 -6.48
C PRO A 111 -1.29 6.23 -6.98
N LEU A 112 -2.54 6.46 -6.55
CA LEU A 112 -3.31 7.65 -6.89
C LEU A 112 -2.79 8.92 -6.21
N SER A 113 -1.99 8.82 -5.13
CA SER A 113 -1.48 9.97 -4.38
C SER A 113 -0.47 10.84 -5.15
N GLY A 114 -0.05 10.44 -6.36
CA GLY A 114 0.76 11.24 -7.29
C GLY A 114 2.20 11.48 -6.85
N VAL A 115 2.46 11.38 -5.55
CA VAL A 115 3.75 11.07 -4.97
C VAL A 115 3.84 9.55 -5.01
N SER A 116 4.73 9.01 -5.84
CA SER A 116 5.24 7.67 -5.56
C SER A 116 5.74 7.70 -4.12
N ASN A 117 4.96 7.18 -3.18
CA ASN A 117 5.53 6.77 -1.91
C ASN A 117 6.74 5.92 -2.28
N PRO A 118 7.93 6.19 -1.75
CA PRO A 118 9.07 5.33 -2.02
C PRO A 118 8.64 3.91 -1.69
N THR A 119 8.50 3.08 -2.72
CA THR A 119 8.46 1.64 -2.56
C THR A 119 9.89 1.25 -2.25
N ASP A 120 10.33 1.42 -1.02
CA ASP A 120 11.54 0.71 -0.61
C ASP A 120 11.63 0.47 0.89
N PHE A 121 11.33 -0.76 1.27
CA PHE A 121 12.31 -1.53 2.00
C PHE A 121 12.46 -2.89 1.32
N VAL A 122 13.22 -2.95 0.24
CA VAL A 122 14.02 -4.15 -0.03
C VAL A 122 15.40 -3.90 0.57
N HIS A 123 15.65 -4.46 1.74
CA HIS A 123 17.01 -4.49 2.29
C HIS A 123 17.88 -5.41 1.42
N HIS A 124 18.58 -4.89 0.43
CA HIS A 124 19.91 -5.37 0.00
C HIS A 124 20.64 -4.27 -0.79
N THR A 125 21.33 -3.37 -0.09
CA THR A 125 22.77 -3.08 -0.26
C THR A 125 23.21 -2.05 0.78
N HIS A 126 24.12 -2.48 1.64
CA HIS A 126 24.81 -1.66 2.62
C HIS A 126 25.86 -0.79 1.91
N VAL A 127 25.72 0.53 1.92
CA VAL A 127 26.83 1.47 1.67
C VAL A 127 27.19 2.18 2.97
N GLY A 128 27.84 1.44 3.86
CA GLY A 128 28.57 2.05 4.95
C GLY A 128 29.83 2.71 4.39
N ILE A 129 29.93 4.04 4.48
CA ILE A 129 31.22 4.73 4.39
C ILE A 129 31.88 4.53 5.75
N ASP A 130 32.92 3.70 5.80
CA ASP A 130 33.74 3.55 6.98
C ASP A 130 34.64 4.79 7.17
N ASN A 131 34.76 5.27 8.41
CA ASN A 131 35.61 6.41 8.79
C ASN A 131 37.12 6.06 8.80
N SER A 132 37.58 5.21 7.89
CA SER A 132 39.00 4.96 7.68
C SER A 132 39.44 4.84 6.21
N SER A 133 38.55 5.01 5.22
CA SER A 133 39.00 5.15 3.83
C SER A 133 38.07 5.98 2.95
N SER A 134 38.66 6.94 2.23
CA SER A 134 38.01 7.72 1.19
C SER A 134 37.71 6.83 -0.03
N GLY A 135 36.56 6.15 -0.05
CA GLY A 135 36.14 5.35 -1.19
C GLY A 135 34.67 4.92 -1.11
N PHE A 136 33.87 5.32 -2.11
CA PHE A 136 32.49 4.87 -2.29
C PHE A 136 32.47 3.57 -3.11
N SER A 137 31.84 2.52 -2.59
CA SER A 137 31.58 1.27 -3.34
C SER A 137 30.12 0.85 -3.16
N GLY A 138 29.39 0.71 -4.28
CA GLY A 138 27.99 0.26 -4.30
C GLY A 138 27.08 0.93 -5.34
N LEU A 139 27.62 1.47 -6.44
CA LEU A 139 26.82 2.03 -7.53
C LEU A 139 26.28 0.90 -8.42
N PRO A 140 24.95 0.82 -8.67
CA PRO A 140 24.38 -0.07 -9.69
C PRO A 140 24.94 0.28 -11.08
N GLU A 141 25.29 -0.75 -11.85
CA GLU A 141 26.03 -0.70 -13.12
C GLU A 141 25.22 -0.19 -14.34
N ASN A 142 24.07 0.48 -14.14
CA ASN A 142 23.23 0.95 -15.25
C ASN A 142 22.96 2.47 -15.28
N TRP A 143 23.85 3.27 -14.68
CA TRP A 143 23.86 4.74 -14.81
C TRP A 143 25.05 5.29 -15.63
N SER A 144 25.62 4.51 -16.54
CA SER A 144 26.80 4.91 -17.33
C SER A 144 26.51 5.45 -18.73
N GLU A 145 25.29 5.91 -19.06
CA GLU A 145 25.02 6.39 -20.43
C GLU A 145 24.41 7.77 -20.62
N HIS A 146 24.36 8.64 -19.60
CA HIS A 146 23.81 10.00 -19.83
C HIS A 146 24.56 11.21 -19.26
N LEU A 147 25.82 11.10 -18.82
CA LEU A 147 26.56 12.28 -18.30
C LEU A 147 28.06 12.36 -18.67
N ASN A 148 28.43 12.11 -19.93
CA ASN A 148 29.72 12.60 -20.44
C ASN A 148 29.62 13.05 -21.90
N ARG A 149 29.09 14.25 -22.11
CA ARG A 149 29.43 15.03 -23.30
C ARG A 149 30.26 16.24 -22.85
N PRO A 150 31.58 16.27 -23.10
CA PRO A 150 32.36 17.47 -22.88
C PRO A 150 31.89 18.58 -23.82
N ILE A 151 31.66 19.76 -23.27
CA ILE A 151 31.46 20.99 -24.05
C ILE A 151 32.84 21.37 -24.60
N PRO A 152 33.05 21.42 -25.94
CA PRO A 152 34.27 21.97 -26.48
C PRO A 152 34.31 23.48 -26.23
N ALA A 153 35.35 23.93 -25.54
CA ALA A 153 35.68 25.34 -25.41
C ALA A 153 36.01 25.93 -26.79
N ARG A 154 35.46 27.11 -27.07
CA ARG A 154 35.99 28.01 -28.10
C ARG A 154 36.05 29.42 -27.55
#